data_AF-A0A960XJT8-F1
#
_entry.id   AF-A0A960XJT8-F1
#
_cell.length_a   1.000
_cell.length_b   1.000
_cell.length_c   1.000
_cell.angle_alpha   90.00
_cell.angle_beta   90.00
_cell.angle_gamma   90.00
#
_symmetry.space_group_name_H-M   'P 1'
#
loop_
_entity.id
_entity.type
_entity.pdbx_description
1 polymer ?
#
loop_
_entity_poly.entity_id
_entity_poly.type
_entity_poly.pdbx_seq_one_letter_code
_entity_poly.pdbx_strand_id
1 'polypeptide(L)'
;MSWALLLPWPVAAEVRIVEVVPQDRRILADEDGEFSGWIELLNDGGSPVNTRGYGLSLQPSEPFQWVLADRVLAPGERMLVFTSGKDRPGQHAPSPGTPFDPQAAGGLIWWLDSLDEDAFEAAVGPVARWRDKSGSSRATTPNPLDPAERPGLVGWLDASDPASLQLEGDRVLSWHDPRGEGITASAGIEIQRPVLQSDPASGRSAVFFDGTDDLLYFPALETVRTVVAVIREDAGASIQRRTLLGVGGASPLFRGPRATIYGDDFGTQGGSSRVWLDGRRVVPTQFPLPAGWVVLSTELLEPCPLDRLGADARGPGTFWQGEVGELLLFDRALATDERAGIEAFLQTKWGLAAPGAETRTTDATQAVAWRQPVRLTDPFLGMPVVRFDGEDDFLETERMTGIRTVFWVLHQTTGPGLDDGALLGDTAKLGVLRGSEGVLLSVLNASYHAKEGVFRINGERVDPLTARLPAGWAVVECRTTGPTEADALGTSLLRPGPNWAGEFAEVLVYDQPL
;
A
#
# COMPACT_ATOMS: atom_id res chain seq x y z
N MET A 1 37.42 -29.73 -58.99
CA MET A 1 37.60 -28.92 -57.78
C MET A 1 36.36 -28.07 -57.62
N SER A 2 35.61 -28.29 -56.54
CA SER A 2 34.42 -27.52 -56.20
C SER A 2 34.83 -26.34 -55.31
N TRP A 3 34.24 -25.17 -55.57
CA TRP A 3 33.86 -24.24 -54.51
C TRP A 3 32.50 -23.64 -54.90
N ALA A 4 31.55 -23.77 -54.00
CA ALA A 4 30.28 -23.05 -54.00
C ALA A 4 30.34 -22.02 -52.86
N LEU A 5 29.67 -20.88 -53.05
CA LEU A 5 29.24 -20.04 -51.94
C LEU A 5 27.77 -19.71 -52.17
N LEU A 6 26.94 -20.11 -51.20
CA LEU A 6 25.53 -19.72 -51.09
C LEU A 6 25.37 -18.73 -49.93
N LEU A 7 24.37 -17.87 -50.12
CA LEU A 7 24.18 -16.47 -49.69
C LEU A 7 23.70 -16.30 -48.24
N PRO A 8 23.60 -15.04 -47.75
CA PRO A 8 22.42 -14.70 -46.94
C PRO A 8 21.74 -13.39 -47.38
N TRP A 9 20.41 -13.48 -47.51
CA TRP A 9 19.35 -12.47 -47.33
C TRP A 9 19.45 -11.04 -47.94
N PRO A 10 18.31 -10.41 -48.31
CA PRO A 10 18.29 -8.99 -48.58
C PRO A 10 18.67 -8.24 -47.29
N VAL A 11 19.60 -7.30 -47.37
CA VAL A 11 19.90 -6.38 -46.27
C VAL A 11 18.64 -5.54 -46.05
N ALA A 12 17.89 -5.83 -44.98
CA ALA A 12 16.82 -4.94 -44.51
C ALA A 12 17.44 -3.59 -44.15
N ALA A 13 16.73 -2.49 -44.40
CA ALA A 13 17.18 -1.16 -43.99
C ALA A 13 17.45 -1.16 -42.48
N GLU A 14 18.70 -0.83 -42.08
CA GLU A 14 19.12 -0.82 -40.67
C GLU A 14 18.37 0.24 -39.85
N VAL A 15 17.87 1.29 -40.50
CA VAL A 15 17.01 2.30 -39.89
C VAL A 15 15.60 2.18 -40.45
N ARG A 16 14.62 1.99 -39.58
CA ARG A 16 13.20 1.89 -39.93
C ARG A 16 12.38 2.96 -39.24
N ILE A 17 11.32 3.41 -39.92
CA ILE A 17 10.25 4.17 -39.27
C ILE A 17 9.49 3.18 -38.40
N VAL A 18 9.44 3.43 -37.10
CA VAL A 18 8.72 2.60 -36.13
C VAL A 18 7.44 3.24 -35.66
N GLU A 19 7.33 4.58 -35.75
CA GLU A 19 6.13 5.31 -35.38
C GLU A 19 5.92 6.55 -36.26
N VAL A 20 4.65 6.84 -36.53
CA VAL A 20 4.21 8.09 -37.16
C VAL A 20 3.00 8.62 -36.39
N VAL A 21 3.16 9.76 -35.73
CA VAL A 21 2.10 10.50 -35.05
C VAL A 21 1.81 11.78 -35.84
N PRO A 22 0.69 11.85 -36.59
CA PRO A 22 0.41 12.98 -37.48
C PRO A 22 0.03 14.27 -36.75
N GLN A 23 -0.43 14.17 -35.50
CA GLN A 23 -0.82 15.32 -34.68
C GLN A 23 -0.63 14.97 -33.20
N ASP A 24 0.33 15.65 -32.56
CA ASP A 24 0.40 15.72 -31.10
C ASP A 24 -0.29 16.98 -30.61
N ARG A 25 -0.96 16.90 -29.47
CA ARG A 25 -1.48 18.08 -28.77
C ARG A 25 -0.94 18.23 -27.36
N ARG A 26 -0.33 17.22 -26.73
CA ARG A 26 0.00 17.21 -25.28
C ARG A 26 1.09 16.21 -24.80
N ILE A 27 1.74 15.42 -25.67
CA ILE A 27 2.59 14.29 -25.24
C ILE A 27 4.08 14.66 -25.21
N LEU A 28 4.64 15.14 -26.33
CA LEU A 28 6.04 15.54 -26.47
C LEU A 28 6.11 16.96 -27.05
N ALA A 29 6.50 17.92 -26.23
CA ALA A 29 6.78 19.28 -26.69
C ALA A 29 8.15 19.33 -27.38
N ASP A 30 8.26 20.15 -28.42
CA ASP A 30 9.55 20.49 -29.04
C ASP A 30 10.35 21.49 -28.18
N GLU A 31 11.51 21.91 -28.67
CA GLU A 31 12.39 22.86 -27.96
C GLU A 31 11.77 24.23 -27.66
N ASP A 32 10.71 24.61 -28.38
CA ASP A 32 9.97 25.87 -28.16
C ASP A 32 8.78 25.68 -27.19
N GLY A 33 8.59 24.46 -26.66
CA GLY A 33 7.44 24.11 -25.82
C GLY A 33 6.15 23.85 -26.61
N GLU A 34 6.23 23.68 -27.93
CA GLU A 34 5.06 23.48 -28.79
C GLU A 34 4.84 21.98 -29.10
N PHE A 35 3.58 21.56 -29.12
CA PHE A 35 3.21 20.17 -29.44
C PHE A 35 2.96 20.02 -30.95
N SER A 36 3.71 19.13 -31.58
CA SER A 36 3.62 18.79 -33.00
C SER A 36 3.64 17.29 -33.19
N GLY A 37 3.08 16.79 -34.29
CA GLY A 37 3.26 15.38 -34.67
C GLY A 37 4.75 15.01 -34.78
N TRP A 38 5.08 13.72 -34.71
CA TRP A 38 6.45 13.23 -34.86
C TRP A 38 6.53 11.93 -35.64
N ILE A 39 7.71 11.66 -36.18
CA ILE A 39 8.10 10.39 -36.79
C ILE A 39 9.27 9.85 -35.99
N GLU A 40 9.17 8.59 -35.55
CA GLU A 40 10.26 7.91 -34.84
C GLU A 40 11.00 6.95 -35.76
N LEU A 41 12.32 7.09 -35.78
CA LEU A 41 13.25 6.23 -36.49
C LEU A 41 14.04 5.38 -35.47
N LEU A 42 14.16 4.08 -35.72
CA LEU A 42 14.96 3.16 -34.93
C LEU A 42 16.08 2.59 -35.78
N ASN A 43 17.32 2.63 -35.27
CA ASN A 43 18.38 1.75 -35.78
C ASN A 43 18.18 0.33 -35.21
N ASP A 44 17.55 -0.53 -36.00
CA ASP A 44 17.27 -1.94 -35.69
C ASP A 44 18.44 -2.86 -36.09
N GLY A 45 19.52 -2.28 -36.62
CA GLY A 45 20.75 -2.96 -37.01
C GLY A 45 21.73 -3.16 -35.85
N GLY A 46 22.69 -4.06 -36.06
CA GLY A 46 23.74 -4.37 -35.07
C GLY A 46 24.96 -3.44 -35.10
N SER A 47 24.97 -2.41 -35.96
CA SER A 47 26.08 -1.45 -36.11
C SER A 47 25.57 0.00 -36.06
N PRO A 48 26.41 0.98 -35.68
CA PRO A 48 26.03 2.39 -35.75
C PRO A 48 25.76 2.84 -37.19
N VAL A 49 24.70 3.61 -37.41
CA VAL A 49 24.28 4.13 -38.72
C VAL A 49 24.26 5.65 -38.70
N ASN A 50 24.87 6.30 -39.69
CA ASN A 50 24.75 7.74 -39.86
C ASN A 50 23.56 8.09 -40.76
N THR A 51 22.65 8.93 -40.27
CA THR A 51 21.44 9.42 -40.98
C THR A 51 21.74 10.49 -42.04
N ARG A 52 23.01 10.87 -42.23
CA ARG A 52 23.44 11.80 -43.28
C ARG A 52 22.98 11.33 -44.65
N GLY A 53 22.19 12.16 -45.32
CA GLY A 53 21.67 11.88 -46.66
C GLY A 53 20.41 11.00 -46.67
N TYR A 54 19.82 10.71 -45.52
CA TYR A 54 18.50 10.08 -45.42
C TYR A 54 17.43 11.15 -45.64
N GLY A 55 16.26 10.74 -46.12
CA GLY A 55 15.14 11.64 -46.36
C GLY A 55 13.78 11.06 -45.99
N LEU A 56 12.87 11.96 -45.63
CA LEU A 56 11.46 11.67 -45.45
C LEU A 56 10.66 12.36 -46.57
N SER A 57 9.63 11.69 -47.06
CA SER A 57 8.76 12.22 -48.11
C SER A 57 7.39 11.57 -48.11
N LEU A 58 6.38 12.33 -48.50
CA LEU A 58 5.05 11.83 -48.81
C LEU A 58 4.90 11.43 -50.29
N GLN A 59 5.91 11.71 -51.12
CA GLN A 59 5.90 11.45 -52.55
C GLN A 59 7.09 10.55 -52.94
N PRO A 60 6.86 9.29 -53.36
CA PRO A 60 7.93 8.37 -53.73
C PRO A 60 8.83 8.88 -54.88
N SER A 61 8.32 9.76 -55.74
CA SER A 61 9.08 10.42 -56.81
C SER A 61 10.04 11.50 -56.31
N GLU A 62 9.88 11.96 -55.07
CA GLU A 62 10.69 12.99 -54.44
C GLU A 62 11.13 12.53 -53.03
N PRO A 63 11.98 11.49 -52.92
CA PRO A 63 12.24 10.82 -51.63
C PRO A 63 12.96 11.69 -50.57
N PHE A 64 13.45 12.87 -50.95
CA PHE A 64 14.20 13.78 -50.08
C PHE A 64 13.51 15.13 -49.87
N GLN A 65 12.17 15.14 -49.78
CA GLN A 65 11.42 16.36 -49.45
C GLN A 65 11.86 16.97 -48.12
N TRP A 66 12.29 16.12 -47.18
CA TRP A 66 12.98 16.53 -45.97
C TRP A 66 14.24 15.71 -45.78
N VAL A 67 15.40 16.36 -45.70
CA VAL A 67 16.68 15.67 -45.46
C VAL A 67 16.96 15.63 -43.96
N LEU A 68 17.28 14.45 -43.43
CA LEU A 68 17.59 14.28 -42.01
C LEU A 68 18.93 14.93 -41.65
N ALA A 69 19.07 15.30 -40.37
CA ALA A 69 20.33 15.79 -39.81
C ALA A 69 21.43 14.72 -39.90
N ASP A 70 22.69 15.16 -39.96
CA ASP A 70 23.88 14.29 -39.88
C ASP A 70 24.04 13.83 -38.43
N ARG A 71 23.53 12.64 -38.11
CA ARG A 71 23.56 12.03 -36.78
C ARG A 71 23.91 10.56 -36.88
N VAL A 72 24.82 10.11 -36.02
CA VAL A 72 25.11 8.68 -35.86
C VAL A 72 24.15 8.10 -34.82
N LEU A 73 23.40 7.07 -35.20
CA LEU A 73 22.54 6.28 -34.33
C LEU A 73 23.24 4.96 -33.98
N ALA A 74 23.53 4.72 -32.71
CA ALA A 74 24.02 3.42 -32.22
C ALA A 74 22.96 2.31 -32.42
N PRO A 75 23.34 1.01 -32.35
CA PRO A 75 22.38 -0.09 -32.35
C PRO A 75 21.32 0.11 -31.27
N GLY A 76 20.03 0.06 -31.64
CA GLY A 76 18.90 0.29 -30.73
C GLY A 76 18.59 1.77 -30.45
N GLU A 77 19.40 2.72 -30.94
CA GLU A 77 19.16 4.14 -30.73
C GLU A 77 17.99 4.63 -31.61
N ARG A 78 17.23 5.58 -31.05
CA ARG A 78 16.07 6.19 -31.70
C ARG A 78 16.31 7.65 -32.03
N MET A 79 15.67 8.12 -33.10
CA MET A 79 15.66 9.51 -33.53
C MET A 79 14.22 9.96 -33.75
N LEU A 80 13.84 11.05 -33.09
CA LEU A 80 12.58 11.74 -33.32
C LEU A 80 12.75 12.83 -34.39
N VAL A 81 11.77 12.92 -35.27
CA VAL A 81 11.62 13.99 -36.27
C VAL A 81 10.25 14.62 -36.09
N PHE A 82 10.20 15.85 -35.56
CA PHE A 82 8.95 16.58 -35.41
C PHE A 82 8.41 17.04 -36.77
N THR A 83 7.12 16.82 -37.00
CA THR A 83 6.36 17.31 -38.16
C THR A 83 5.80 18.71 -37.88
N SER A 84 6.62 19.58 -37.26
CA SER A 84 6.22 20.94 -36.84
C SER A 84 6.24 21.96 -37.98
N GLY A 85 6.89 21.64 -39.11
CA GLY A 85 7.06 22.55 -40.24
C GLY A 85 8.13 23.63 -40.03
N LYS A 86 8.89 23.58 -38.92
CA LYS A 86 9.88 24.61 -38.54
C LYS A 86 11.20 24.58 -39.33
N ASP A 87 11.49 23.49 -40.03
CA ASP A 87 12.71 23.29 -40.86
C ASP A 87 14.04 23.54 -40.14
N ARG A 88 14.20 22.86 -39.00
CA ARG A 88 15.38 22.95 -38.12
C ARG A 88 16.09 21.61 -37.95
N PRO A 89 16.93 21.17 -38.90
CA PRO A 89 17.75 19.98 -38.70
C PRO A 89 18.79 20.21 -37.58
N GLY A 90 18.69 19.45 -36.49
CA GLY A 90 19.71 19.41 -35.41
C GLY A 90 19.37 20.17 -34.12
N GLN A 91 18.18 20.77 -34.00
CA GLN A 91 17.64 21.19 -32.70
C GLN A 91 16.90 20.00 -32.09
N HIS A 92 17.29 19.64 -30.87
CA HIS A 92 16.87 18.42 -30.20
C HIS A 92 15.66 18.75 -29.30
N ALA A 93 14.82 17.74 -29.03
CA ALA A 93 14.15 17.69 -27.72
C ALA A 93 15.23 17.97 -26.66
N PRO A 94 14.97 18.84 -25.67
CA PRO A 94 16.00 19.30 -24.75
C PRO A 94 16.81 18.10 -24.28
N SER A 95 18.14 18.16 -24.45
CA SER A 95 19.02 17.23 -23.75
C SER A 95 18.54 17.23 -22.31
N PRO A 96 18.25 16.07 -21.69
CA PRO A 96 17.87 16.07 -20.28
C PRO A 96 18.92 16.93 -19.59
N GLY A 97 18.47 17.99 -18.92
CA GLY A 97 19.37 18.81 -18.13
C GLY A 97 20.09 17.92 -17.13
N THR A 98 20.95 18.50 -16.28
CA THR A 98 21.42 17.76 -15.11
C THR A 98 20.22 17.07 -14.46
N PRO A 99 20.20 15.72 -14.35
CA PRO A 99 19.05 15.01 -13.82
C PRO A 99 18.63 15.66 -12.51
N PHE A 100 17.36 16.00 -12.39
CA PHE A 100 16.82 16.48 -11.12
C PHE A 100 17.08 15.38 -10.09
N ASP A 101 17.81 15.71 -9.02
CA ASP A 101 17.97 14.83 -7.88
C ASP A 101 16.80 15.08 -6.93
N PRO A 102 15.85 14.13 -6.79
CA PRO A 102 14.71 14.30 -5.90
C PRO A 102 15.12 14.55 -4.44
N GLN A 103 16.28 14.04 -4.01
CA GLN A 103 16.76 14.23 -2.65
C GLN A 103 17.22 15.68 -2.41
N ALA A 104 17.69 16.38 -3.44
CA ALA A 104 18.21 17.74 -3.32
C ALA A 104 17.13 18.79 -3.02
N ALA A 105 15.85 18.50 -3.30
CA ALA A 105 14.73 19.38 -2.95
C ALA A 105 14.46 19.45 -1.43
N GLY A 106 14.98 18.48 -0.66
CA GLY A 106 14.68 18.31 0.76
C GLY A 106 13.25 17.80 1.01
N GLY A 107 13.00 17.25 2.20
CA GLY A 107 11.66 16.81 2.61
C GLY A 107 11.08 15.62 1.83
N LEU A 108 11.90 14.92 1.04
CA LEU A 108 11.51 13.68 0.37
C LEU A 108 11.30 12.58 1.42
N ILE A 109 10.09 12.04 1.50
CA ILE A 109 9.73 11.00 2.47
C ILE A 109 9.41 9.65 1.82
N TRP A 110 9.20 9.63 0.50
CA TRP A 110 8.95 8.40 -0.26
C TRP A 110 9.30 8.57 -1.73
N TRP A 111 10.02 7.61 -2.30
CA TRP A 111 10.43 7.59 -3.69
C TRP A 111 10.40 6.17 -4.25
N LEU A 112 9.48 5.94 -5.18
CA LEU A 112 9.38 4.71 -5.96
C LEU A 112 9.77 5.00 -7.40
N ASP A 113 10.77 4.27 -7.92
CA ASP A 113 11.31 4.43 -9.27
C ASP A 113 11.33 3.07 -9.97
N SER A 114 10.65 2.96 -11.12
CA SER A 114 10.56 1.70 -11.86
C SER A 114 11.81 1.41 -12.68
N LEU A 115 12.62 2.44 -12.95
CA LEU A 115 13.90 2.35 -13.66
C LEU A 115 15.00 1.73 -12.79
N ASP A 116 14.84 1.78 -11.47
CA ASP A 116 15.76 1.15 -10.54
C ASP A 116 15.56 -0.38 -10.52
N GLU A 117 16.48 -1.11 -11.16
CA GLU A 117 16.44 -2.57 -11.18
C GLU A 117 16.64 -3.19 -9.79
N ASP A 118 17.39 -2.54 -8.90
CA ASP A 118 17.65 -3.03 -7.54
C ASP A 118 16.42 -2.85 -6.62
N ALA A 119 15.43 -2.05 -7.06
CA ALA A 119 14.19 -1.83 -6.33
C ALA A 119 13.20 -3.00 -6.43
N PHE A 120 13.48 -4.02 -7.24
CA PHE A 120 12.60 -5.17 -7.49
C PHE A 120 13.33 -6.51 -7.34
N GLU A 121 12.56 -7.58 -7.12
CA GLU A 121 13.11 -8.95 -7.07
C GLU A 121 13.34 -9.55 -8.47
N ALA A 122 12.64 -9.03 -9.49
CA ALA A 122 12.71 -9.52 -10.85
C ALA A 122 12.57 -8.38 -11.88
N ALA A 123 13.18 -8.58 -13.05
CA ALA A 123 13.12 -7.62 -14.15
C ALA A 123 11.68 -7.42 -14.68
N VAL A 124 10.91 -8.50 -14.78
CA VAL A 124 9.51 -8.53 -15.22
C VAL A 124 8.77 -9.55 -14.36
N GLY A 125 7.55 -9.24 -13.94
CA GLY A 125 6.71 -10.15 -13.15
C GLY A 125 5.96 -9.47 -12.00
N PRO A 126 5.28 -10.24 -11.15
CA PRO A 126 4.56 -9.73 -9.98
C PRO A 126 5.49 -8.96 -9.03
N VAL A 127 4.98 -7.87 -8.47
CA VAL A 127 5.70 -6.97 -7.57
C VAL A 127 5.19 -7.20 -6.15
N ALA A 128 5.87 -8.09 -5.43
CA ALA A 128 5.65 -8.26 -3.99
C ALA A 128 6.20 -7.08 -3.17
N ARG A 129 7.21 -6.39 -3.72
CA ARG A 129 7.93 -5.30 -3.09
C ARG A 129 8.50 -4.36 -4.15
N TRP A 130 8.29 -3.06 -3.95
CA TRP A 130 8.96 -1.97 -4.66
C TRP A 130 9.70 -1.13 -3.62
N ARG A 131 11.04 -1.18 -3.64
CA ARG A 131 11.85 -0.55 -2.60
C ARG A 131 11.80 0.97 -2.67
N ASP A 132 11.74 1.60 -1.51
CA ASP A 132 11.84 3.05 -1.39
C ASP A 132 13.29 3.53 -1.52
N LYS A 133 13.51 4.52 -2.39
CA LYS A 133 14.81 5.15 -2.66
C LYS A 133 15.03 6.45 -1.90
N SER A 134 14.07 6.91 -1.10
CA SER A 134 14.17 8.18 -0.39
C SER A 134 15.28 8.17 0.68
N GLY A 135 15.71 6.98 1.13
CA GLY A 135 16.62 6.83 2.26
C GLY A 135 15.95 7.07 3.62
N SER A 136 14.62 7.24 3.65
CA SER A 136 13.83 7.42 4.88
C SER A 136 13.58 6.12 5.64
N SER A 137 13.99 4.98 5.08
CA SER A 137 13.88 3.67 5.72
C SER A 137 14.69 3.63 7.02
N ARG A 138 13.99 3.50 8.15
CA ARG A 138 14.62 3.47 9.46
C ARG A 138 14.59 2.03 9.98
N ALA A 139 15.75 1.39 9.97
CA ALA A 139 15.94 0.15 10.72
C ALA A 139 15.87 0.45 12.23
N THR A 140 14.67 0.52 12.79
CA THR A 140 14.47 0.65 14.24
C THR A 140 13.92 -0.65 14.78
N THR A 141 14.74 -1.36 15.55
CA THR A 141 14.21 -2.31 16.54
C THR A 141 13.36 -1.49 17.51
N PRO A 142 12.04 -1.73 17.61
CA PRO A 142 11.21 -0.96 18.51
C PRO A 142 11.71 -1.16 19.94
N ASN A 143 11.96 -0.06 20.66
CA ASN A 143 12.29 -0.17 22.08
C ASN A 143 11.00 -0.55 22.83
N PRO A 144 10.98 -1.60 23.67
CA PRO A 144 9.84 -1.93 24.50
C PRO A 144 9.33 -0.71 25.28
N LEU A 145 8.02 -0.45 25.20
CA LEU A 145 7.35 0.61 25.96
C LEU A 145 6.45 0.00 27.01
N ASP A 146 6.51 0.50 28.24
CA ASP A 146 5.58 0.10 29.31
C ASP A 146 4.17 0.62 28.98
N PRO A 147 3.16 -0.27 28.82
CA PRO A 147 1.77 0.12 28.61
C PRO A 147 1.23 1.03 29.72
N ALA A 148 1.63 0.81 30.98
CA ALA A 148 1.10 1.53 32.14
C ALA A 148 1.32 3.04 32.06
N GLU A 149 2.42 3.45 31.41
CA GLU A 149 2.82 4.85 31.27
C GLU A 149 2.22 5.52 30.03
N ARG A 150 1.47 4.79 29.21
CA ARG A 150 0.93 5.32 27.95
C ARG A 150 -0.43 6.01 28.16
N PRO A 151 -0.62 7.23 27.65
CA PRO A 151 -1.90 7.92 27.76
C PRO A 151 -2.98 7.16 26.97
N GLY A 152 -4.21 7.19 27.47
CA GLY A 152 -5.38 6.56 26.83
C GLY A 152 -5.53 5.06 27.08
N LEU A 153 -4.67 4.42 27.89
CA LEU A 153 -4.85 3.02 28.30
C LEU A 153 -6.01 2.91 29.31
N VAL A 154 -7.18 2.51 28.83
CA VAL A 154 -8.43 2.44 29.60
C VAL A 154 -8.72 1.05 30.18
N GLY A 155 -8.05 0.01 29.70
CA GLY A 155 -8.15 -1.33 30.28
C GLY A 155 -6.92 -2.17 30.02
N TRP A 156 -6.51 -2.91 31.03
CA TRP A 156 -5.43 -3.89 30.97
C TRP A 156 -5.84 -5.14 31.73
N LEU A 157 -5.73 -6.32 31.11
CA LEU A 157 -5.90 -7.61 31.76
C LEU A 157 -4.63 -8.43 31.52
N ASP A 158 -3.97 -8.89 32.58
CA ASP A 158 -2.70 -9.61 32.52
C ASP A 158 -2.77 -10.94 33.27
N ALA A 159 -2.79 -12.07 32.57
CA ALA A 159 -2.96 -13.39 33.19
C ALA A 159 -1.66 -13.88 33.85
N SER A 160 -0.54 -13.24 33.53
CA SER A 160 0.76 -13.54 34.13
C SER A 160 0.95 -12.89 35.49
N ASP A 161 0.11 -11.91 35.85
CA ASP A 161 0.06 -11.33 37.19
C ASP A 161 -1.03 -12.03 38.03
N PRO A 162 -0.66 -12.95 38.94
CA PRO A 162 -1.64 -13.64 39.78
C PRO A 162 -2.35 -12.70 40.75
N ALA A 163 -1.78 -11.52 41.06
CA ALA A 163 -2.44 -10.55 41.91
C ALA A 163 -3.67 -9.94 41.20
N SER A 164 -3.67 -9.94 39.87
CA SER A 164 -4.76 -9.42 39.02
C SER A 164 -5.99 -10.35 38.93
N LEU A 165 -5.89 -11.58 39.45
CA LEU A 165 -6.90 -12.63 39.28
C LEU A 165 -7.53 -13.03 40.61
N GLN A 166 -8.86 -13.11 40.62
CA GLN A 166 -9.62 -13.76 41.68
C GLN A 166 -10.15 -15.09 41.17
N LEU A 167 -9.74 -16.19 41.81
CA LEU A 167 -10.10 -17.54 41.41
C LEU A 167 -11.04 -18.20 42.42
N GLU A 168 -11.92 -19.07 41.91
CA GLU A 168 -12.60 -20.11 42.68
C GLU A 168 -12.18 -21.48 42.14
N GLY A 169 -11.20 -22.10 42.79
CA GLY A 169 -10.49 -23.24 42.21
C GLY A 169 -9.57 -22.76 41.08
N ASP A 170 -9.75 -23.32 39.89
CA ASP A 170 -9.07 -22.91 38.65
C ASP A 170 -9.91 -21.93 37.80
N ARG A 171 -11.18 -21.71 38.15
CA ARG A 171 -12.09 -20.81 37.43
C ARG A 171 -11.87 -19.35 37.81
N VAL A 172 -11.81 -18.48 36.80
CA VAL A 172 -11.64 -17.03 36.94
C VAL A 172 -12.97 -16.38 37.30
N LEU A 173 -13.12 -15.96 38.55
CA LEU A 173 -14.28 -15.18 39.01
C LEU A 173 -14.17 -13.72 38.56
N SER A 174 -12.99 -13.12 38.73
CA SER A 174 -12.69 -11.78 38.25
C SER A 174 -11.23 -11.63 37.83
N TRP A 175 -10.99 -10.71 36.90
CA TRP A 175 -9.69 -10.34 36.36
C TRP A 175 -9.63 -8.82 36.27
N HIS A 176 -8.78 -8.21 37.08
CA HIS A 176 -8.73 -6.76 37.24
C HIS A 176 -7.48 -6.15 36.64
N ASP A 177 -7.58 -4.86 36.33
CA ASP A 177 -6.44 -4.07 35.87
C ASP A 177 -5.35 -4.01 36.95
N PRO A 178 -4.10 -4.45 36.65
CA PRO A 178 -3.03 -4.50 37.63
C PRO A 178 -2.64 -3.12 38.15
N ARG A 179 -3.00 -2.03 37.46
CA ARG A 179 -2.79 -0.65 37.91
C ARG A 179 -3.80 -0.21 38.97
N GLY A 180 -4.94 -0.90 39.07
CA GLY A 180 -6.05 -0.56 39.95
C GLY A 180 -6.95 0.59 39.46
N GLU A 181 -6.69 1.17 38.28
CA GLU A 181 -7.40 2.35 37.75
C GLU A 181 -8.12 2.10 36.41
N GLY A 182 -8.34 0.83 36.02
CA GLY A 182 -8.96 0.45 34.74
C GLY A 182 -10.16 -0.49 34.88
N ILE A 183 -10.29 -1.43 33.95
CA ILE A 183 -11.42 -2.38 33.93
C ILE A 183 -11.25 -3.51 34.94
N THR A 184 -12.37 -4.08 35.37
CA THR A 184 -12.42 -5.41 36.01
C THR A 184 -13.41 -6.25 35.24
N ALA A 185 -12.91 -7.33 34.64
CA ALA A 185 -13.70 -8.31 33.92
C ALA A 185 -14.14 -9.43 34.88
N SER A 186 -15.41 -9.84 34.85
CA SER A 186 -15.94 -10.83 35.79
C SER A 186 -17.07 -11.67 35.22
N ALA A 187 -17.28 -12.84 35.81
CA ALA A 187 -18.40 -13.72 35.49
C ALA A 187 -19.06 -14.25 36.76
N GLY A 188 -20.32 -13.85 36.97
CA GLY A 188 -21.08 -14.28 38.15
C GLY A 188 -21.51 -15.74 38.12
N ILE A 189 -21.75 -16.29 36.92
CA ILE A 189 -22.25 -17.66 36.72
C ILE A 189 -21.05 -18.61 36.60
N GLU A 190 -20.99 -19.62 37.48
CA GLU A 190 -19.86 -20.54 37.56
C GLU A 190 -19.53 -21.21 36.22
N ILE A 191 -20.53 -21.77 35.53
CA ILE A 191 -20.32 -22.51 34.27
C ILE A 191 -19.71 -21.65 33.15
N GLN A 192 -19.94 -20.33 33.19
CA GLN A 192 -19.48 -19.36 32.20
C GLN A 192 -18.09 -18.78 32.49
N ARG A 193 -17.43 -19.23 33.57
CA ARG A 193 -16.13 -18.72 33.96
C ARG A 193 -15.03 -19.47 33.22
N PRO A 194 -14.16 -18.74 32.49
CA PRO A 194 -12.98 -19.35 31.90
C PRO A 194 -12.03 -19.85 33.00
N VAL A 195 -11.09 -20.70 32.60
CA VAL A 195 -10.16 -21.36 33.51
C VAL A 195 -8.77 -20.75 33.38
N LEU A 196 -8.09 -20.51 34.50
CA LEU A 196 -6.68 -20.17 34.49
C LEU A 196 -5.86 -21.44 34.28
N GLN A 197 -5.10 -21.49 33.19
CA GLN A 197 -4.18 -22.58 32.92
C GLN A 197 -2.74 -22.09 32.79
N SER A 198 -1.80 -23.01 32.90
CA SER A 198 -0.37 -22.72 32.68
C SER A 198 0.08 -23.40 31.39
N ASP A 199 0.69 -22.62 30.50
CA ASP A 199 1.28 -23.15 29.27
C ASP A 199 2.46 -24.08 29.62
N PRO A 200 2.43 -25.37 29.24
CA PRO A 200 3.46 -26.33 29.65
C PRO A 200 4.87 -26.01 29.12
N ALA A 201 4.97 -25.27 28.02
CA ALA A 201 6.25 -24.97 27.36
C ALA A 201 6.93 -23.73 27.98
N SER A 202 6.17 -22.68 28.24
CA SER A 202 6.68 -21.40 28.78
C SER A 202 6.52 -21.26 30.29
N GLY A 203 5.66 -22.07 30.92
CA GLY A 203 5.29 -21.97 32.33
C GLY A 203 4.43 -20.76 32.67
N ARG A 204 4.00 -19.97 31.68
CA ARG A 204 3.19 -18.76 31.89
C ARG A 204 1.71 -19.09 32.03
N SER A 205 1.02 -18.33 32.87
CA SER A 205 -0.42 -18.47 33.07
C SER A 205 -1.21 -17.70 32.02
N ALA A 206 -2.32 -18.28 31.57
CA ALA A 206 -3.24 -17.71 30.61
C ALA A 206 -4.68 -18.10 30.94
N VAL A 207 -5.63 -17.24 30.58
CA VAL A 207 -7.05 -17.51 30.76
C VAL A 207 -7.59 -18.24 29.54
N PHE A 208 -8.02 -19.49 29.72
CA PHE A 208 -8.57 -20.36 28.69
C PHE A 208 -10.08 -20.25 28.62
N PHE A 209 -10.59 -19.95 27.43
CA PHE A 209 -12.00 -19.97 27.09
C PHE A 209 -12.29 -21.23 26.29
N ASP A 210 -13.32 -21.98 26.69
CA ASP A 210 -13.61 -23.32 26.20
C ASP A 210 -14.38 -23.37 24.87
N GLY A 211 -14.84 -22.23 24.36
CA GLY A 211 -15.61 -22.13 23.12
C GLY A 211 -17.09 -22.53 23.24
N THR A 212 -17.60 -22.76 24.45
CA THR A 212 -18.98 -23.21 24.71
C THR A 212 -19.84 -22.14 25.38
N ASP A 213 -19.39 -21.59 26.51
CA ASP A 213 -20.14 -20.60 27.28
C ASP A 213 -19.28 -19.64 28.11
N ASP A 214 -17.95 -19.72 28.00
CA ASP A 214 -17.03 -18.84 28.71
C ASP A 214 -17.09 -17.39 28.23
N LEU A 215 -17.26 -16.45 29.17
CA LEU A 215 -17.19 -15.01 28.92
C LEU A 215 -16.91 -14.24 30.21
N LEU A 216 -16.33 -13.04 30.08
CA LEU A 216 -16.16 -12.09 31.18
C LEU A 216 -16.75 -10.73 30.80
N TYR A 217 -17.56 -10.14 31.68
CA TYR A 217 -18.14 -8.80 31.52
C TYR A 217 -17.29 -7.75 32.23
N PHE A 218 -17.09 -6.60 31.60
CA PHE A 218 -16.46 -5.42 32.19
C PHE A 218 -17.32 -4.17 31.96
N PRO A 219 -17.09 -3.06 32.69
CA PRO A 219 -17.81 -1.81 32.45
C PRO A 219 -17.66 -1.35 31.01
N ALA A 220 -18.78 -0.97 30.36
CA ALA A 220 -18.78 -0.59 28.95
C ALA A 220 -17.79 0.56 28.67
N LEU A 221 -16.91 0.32 27.70
CA LEU A 221 -15.99 1.30 27.15
C LEU A 221 -16.55 1.78 25.81
N GLU A 222 -16.89 3.06 25.69
CA GLU A 222 -17.61 3.60 24.51
C GLU A 222 -16.68 3.92 23.32
N THR A 223 -15.39 4.15 23.60
CA THR A 223 -14.49 4.81 22.65
C THR A 223 -13.20 4.04 22.39
N VAL A 224 -13.19 2.71 22.48
CA VAL A 224 -11.98 1.94 22.19
C VAL A 224 -11.54 2.18 20.74
N ARG A 225 -10.25 2.43 20.55
CA ARG A 225 -9.63 2.73 19.25
C ARG A 225 -8.40 1.87 18.96
N THR A 226 -7.73 1.33 19.97
CA THR A 226 -6.68 0.31 19.77
C THR A 226 -6.86 -0.84 20.75
N VAL A 227 -6.80 -2.07 20.23
CA VAL A 227 -6.77 -3.31 21.00
C VAL A 227 -5.42 -3.97 20.75
N VAL A 228 -4.70 -4.37 21.80
CA VAL A 228 -3.50 -5.20 21.67
C VAL A 228 -3.68 -6.42 22.57
N ALA A 229 -3.61 -7.62 22.00
CA ALA A 229 -3.87 -8.86 22.72
C ALA A 229 -2.76 -9.90 22.49
N VAL A 230 -2.38 -10.60 23.54
CA VAL A 230 -1.55 -11.82 23.46
C VAL A 230 -2.48 -13.02 23.54
N ILE A 231 -2.64 -13.73 22.44
CA ILE A 231 -3.63 -14.81 22.31
C ILE A 231 -3.03 -16.05 21.66
N ARG A 232 -3.65 -17.19 21.92
CA ARG A 232 -3.45 -18.44 21.18
C ARG A 232 -4.81 -19.08 20.92
N GLU A 233 -5.15 -19.31 19.66
CA GLU A 233 -6.36 -20.05 19.32
C GLU A 233 -6.14 -21.54 19.62
N ASP A 234 -7.14 -22.19 20.23
CA ASP A 234 -7.09 -23.62 20.49
C ASP A 234 -7.08 -24.41 19.17
N ALA A 235 -6.27 -25.47 19.09
CA ALA A 235 -6.18 -26.29 17.87
C ALA A 235 -7.49 -27.02 17.55
N GLY A 236 -8.39 -27.20 18.53
CA GLY A 236 -9.72 -27.74 18.36
C GLY A 236 -10.78 -26.69 18.00
N ALA A 237 -10.41 -25.42 17.83
CA ALA A 237 -11.35 -24.36 17.47
C ALA A 237 -11.98 -24.61 16.10
N SER A 238 -13.30 -24.59 16.04
CA SER A 238 -14.00 -24.75 14.77
C SER A 238 -13.73 -23.56 13.85
N ILE A 239 -13.72 -23.77 12.53
CA ILE A 239 -13.53 -22.69 11.54
C ILE A 239 -14.70 -21.69 11.45
N GLN A 240 -15.73 -21.85 12.28
CA GLN A 240 -16.87 -20.94 12.37
C GLN A 240 -16.48 -19.69 13.18
N ARG A 241 -17.38 -18.70 13.24
CA ARG A 241 -17.17 -17.47 14.02
C ARG A 241 -16.76 -17.76 15.46
N ARG A 242 -15.75 -17.06 15.96
CA ARG A 242 -15.31 -17.04 17.37
C ARG A 242 -15.07 -15.61 17.82
N THR A 243 -15.55 -15.18 18.97
CA THR A 243 -15.56 -13.77 19.37
C THR A 243 -14.64 -13.55 20.56
N LEU A 244 -13.55 -12.82 20.32
CA LEU A 244 -12.63 -12.40 21.37
C LEU A 244 -13.22 -11.22 22.17
N LEU A 245 -13.69 -10.16 21.51
CA LEU A 245 -14.24 -8.97 22.16
C LEU A 245 -15.60 -8.60 21.58
N GLY A 246 -16.55 -8.29 22.46
CA GLY A 246 -17.92 -8.04 22.08
C GLY A 246 -18.55 -6.84 22.79
N VAL A 247 -19.77 -6.54 22.34
CA VAL A 247 -20.66 -5.59 23.00
C VAL A 247 -22.10 -6.11 22.95
N GLY A 248 -22.94 -5.74 23.91
CA GLY A 248 -24.37 -6.02 23.85
C GLY A 248 -25.00 -5.55 22.53
N GLY A 249 -25.72 -6.44 21.86
CA GLY A 249 -26.44 -6.17 20.61
C GLY A 249 -25.59 -6.13 19.32
N ALA A 250 -24.27 -6.25 19.38
CA ALA A 250 -23.40 -6.25 18.18
C ALA A 250 -22.20 -7.21 18.28
N SER A 251 -21.46 -7.35 17.18
CA SER A 251 -20.29 -8.24 17.06
C SER A 251 -19.13 -7.50 16.39
N PRO A 252 -18.50 -6.51 17.06
CA PRO A 252 -17.53 -5.64 16.39
C PRO A 252 -16.21 -6.34 16.08
N LEU A 253 -15.75 -7.25 16.95
CA LEU A 253 -14.43 -7.91 16.87
C LEU A 253 -14.54 -9.43 17.05
N PHE A 254 -14.80 -10.14 15.95
CA PHE A 254 -14.84 -11.60 15.94
C PHE A 254 -13.95 -12.19 14.86
N ARG A 255 -13.32 -13.31 15.20
CA ARG A 255 -12.59 -14.20 14.32
C ARG A 255 -13.52 -14.80 13.28
N GLY A 256 -13.21 -14.57 12.00
CA GLY A 256 -14.09 -14.85 10.88
C GLY A 256 -14.24 -16.33 10.53
N PRO A 257 -15.21 -16.66 9.65
CA PRO A 257 -15.29 -17.99 9.06
C PRO A 257 -14.03 -18.30 8.25
N ARG A 258 -13.60 -19.57 8.20
CA ARG A 258 -12.29 -20.01 7.64
C ARG A 258 -11.06 -19.62 8.48
N ALA A 259 -11.26 -19.38 9.78
CA ALA A 259 -10.19 -19.05 10.73
C ALA A 259 -9.45 -17.73 10.46
N THR A 260 -10.04 -16.80 9.69
CA THR A 260 -9.48 -15.46 9.47
C THR A 260 -9.46 -14.63 10.76
N ILE A 261 -8.49 -13.75 10.92
CA ILE A 261 -8.34 -12.90 12.12
C ILE A 261 -9.62 -12.13 12.42
N TYR A 262 -10.25 -11.54 11.41
CA TYR A 262 -11.60 -10.98 11.52
C TYR A 262 -12.51 -11.42 10.36
N GLY A 263 -13.82 -11.42 10.60
CA GLY A 263 -14.81 -11.61 9.54
C GLY A 263 -15.04 -10.36 8.70
N ASP A 264 -15.55 -10.57 7.49
CA ASP A 264 -15.92 -9.54 6.51
C ASP A 264 -17.43 -9.23 6.51
N ASP A 265 -18.18 -9.78 7.46
CA ASP A 265 -19.63 -9.54 7.57
C ASP A 265 -19.95 -8.05 7.75
N PHE A 266 -21.09 -7.64 7.18
CA PHE A 266 -21.57 -6.26 7.26
C PHE A 266 -21.79 -5.83 8.73
N GLY A 267 -21.27 -4.66 9.10
CA GLY A 267 -21.37 -4.09 10.46
C GLY A 267 -20.24 -4.50 11.42
N THR A 268 -19.20 -5.17 10.93
CA THR A 268 -17.99 -5.44 11.70
C THR A 268 -17.01 -4.28 11.61
N GLN A 269 -16.36 -3.94 12.72
CA GLN A 269 -15.23 -3.01 12.70
C GLN A 269 -13.92 -3.76 12.52
N GLY A 270 -13.79 -5.00 13.03
CA GLY A 270 -12.58 -5.81 12.88
C GLY A 270 -12.17 -6.02 11.42
N GLY A 271 -13.09 -6.36 10.53
CA GLY A 271 -12.80 -6.61 9.12
C GLY A 271 -12.30 -5.40 8.33
N SER A 272 -12.64 -4.19 8.79
CA SER A 272 -12.20 -2.91 8.21
C SER A 272 -11.06 -2.24 8.99
N SER A 273 -10.63 -2.84 10.10
CA SER A 273 -9.56 -2.30 10.95
C SER A 273 -8.18 -2.52 10.33
N ARG A 274 -7.20 -1.74 10.80
CA ARG A 274 -5.79 -2.04 10.54
C ARG A 274 -5.31 -3.03 11.57
N VAL A 275 -4.69 -4.11 11.10
CA VAL A 275 -4.30 -5.22 11.97
C VAL A 275 -2.84 -5.58 11.75
N TRP A 276 -2.14 -5.80 12.86
CA TRP A 276 -0.79 -6.30 12.89
C TRP A 276 -0.76 -7.62 13.65
N LEU A 277 -0.08 -8.58 13.07
CA LEU A 277 0.16 -9.91 13.62
C LEU A 277 1.66 -10.04 13.83
N ASP A 278 2.07 -10.11 15.09
CA ASP A 278 3.47 -10.09 15.51
C ASP A 278 4.25 -8.93 14.87
N GLY A 279 3.64 -7.74 14.84
CA GLY A 279 4.22 -6.52 14.27
C GLY A 279 4.13 -6.40 12.75
N ARG A 280 3.77 -7.47 12.03
CA ARG A 280 3.56 -7.44 10.57
C ARG A 280 2.13 -7.04 10.22
N ARG A 281 1.97 -6.04 9.36
CA ARG A 281 0.65 -5.62 8.87
C ARG A 281 0.00 -6.74 8.05
N VAL A 282 -1.29 -6.99 8.28
CA VAL A 282 -2.07 -8.04 7.60
C VAL A 282 -3.47 -7.58 7.25
N VAL A 283 -4.06 -8.19 6.22
CA VAL A 283 -5.47 -8.02 5.87
C VAL A 283 -6.30 -9.00 6.71
N PRO A 284 -7.05 -8.55 7.73
CA PRO A 284 -7.59 -9.45 8.73
C PRO A 284 -8.69 -10.39 8.23
N THR A 285 -9.32 -10.05 7.10
CA THR A 285 -10.35 -10.87 6.44
C THR A 285 -9.78 -11.95 5.51
N GLN A 286 -8.47 -11.97 5.30
CA GLN A 286 -7.79 -12.92 4.40
C GLN A 286 -6.74 -13.76 5.12
N PHE A 287 -6.14 -13.23 6.19
CA PHE A 287 -5.11 -13.94 6.96
C PHE A 287 -5.73 -14.73 8.10
N PRO A 288 -5.46 -16.05 8.21
CA PRO A 288 -5.85 -16.84 9.37
C PRO A 288 -4.98 -16.51 10.59
N LEU A 289 -5.51 -16.75 11.79
CA LEU A 289 -4.68 -16.78 13.00
C LEU A 289 -3.67 -17.93 12.90
N PRO A 290 -2.37 -17.69 13.13
CA PRO A 290 -1.37 -18.76 13.18
C PRO A 290 -1.64 -19.76 14.30
N ALA A 291 -1.12 -20.96 14.13
CA ALA A 291 -0.99 -21.89 15.24
C ALA A 291 0.08 -21.37 16.21
N GLY A 292 -0.30 -21.18 17.48
CA GLY A 292 0.60 -20.73 18.54
C GLY A 292 0.24 -19.36 19.11
N TRP A 293 1.13 -18.86 19.98
CA TRP A 293 0.99 -17.56 20.61
C TRP A 293 1.36 -16.44 19.65
N VAL A 294 0.53 -15.40 19.62
CA VAL A 294 0.73 -14.22 18.79
C VAL A 294 0.43 -12.95 19.58
N VAL A 295 1.09 -11.84 19.19
CA VAL A 295 0.63 -10.49 19.52
C VAL A 295 -0.23 -9.98 18.38
N LEU A 296 -1.50 -9.74 18.67
CA LEU A 296 -2.47 -9.18 17.74
C LEU A 296 -2.78 -7.74 18.13
N SER A 297 -2.41 -6.79 17.26
CA SER A 297 -2.78 -5.38 17.42
C SER A 297 -3.83 -4.99 16.39
N THR A 298 -4.87 -4.31 16.84
CA THR A 298 -6.00 -3.85 16.01
C THR A 298 -6.24 -2.38 16.26
N GLU A 299 -6.00 -1.55 15.25
CA GLU A 299 -6.42 -0.14 15.24
C GLU A 299 -7.78 -0.03 14.58
N LEU A 300 -8.77 0.40 15.37
CA LEU A 300 -10.15 0.60 14.95
C LEU A 300 -10.27 1.96 14.28
N LEU A 301 -10.89 2.00 13.10
CA LEU A 301 -11.01 3.22 12.31
C LEU A 301 -12.01 4.22 12.91
N GLU A 302 -12.98 3.71 13.66
CA GLU A 302 -14.00 4.46 14.37
C GLU A 302 -14.01 4.02 15.84
N PRO A 303 -14.51 4.87 16.76
CA PRO A 303 -14.74 4.46 18.15
C PRO A 303 -15.57 3.17 18.22
N CYS A 304 -15.10 2.21 19.02
CA CYS A 304 -15.72 0.91 19.19
C CYS A 304 -16.20 0.73 20.64
N PRO A 305 -17.52 0.60 20.86
CA PRO A 305 -18.05 0.16 22.14
C PRO A 305 -17.70 -1.30 22.43
N LEU A 306 -17.18 -1.59 23.63
CA LEU A 306 -16.87 -2.94 24.11
C LEU A 306 -17.28 -3.11 25.57
N ASP A 307 -17.84 -4.26 25.94
CA ASP A 307 -18.28 -4.56 27.32
C ASP A 307 -17.97 -5.99 27.81
N ARG A 308 -17.38 -6.83 26.94
CA ARG A 308 -17.11 -8.23 27.28
C ARG A 308 -15.96 -8.85 26.49
N LEU A 309 -15.36 -9.86 27.09
CA LEU A 309 -14.34 -10.76 26.53
C LEU A 309 -14.92 -12.17 26.40
N GLY A 310 -14.62 -12.84 25.29
CA GLY A 310 -14.96 -14.25 25.06
C GLY A 310 -16.32 -14.51 24.37
N ALA A 311 -17.16 -13.48 24.18
CA ALA A 311 -18.48 -13.66 23.57
C ALA A 311 -19.01 -12.39 22.89
N ASP A 312 -20.07 -12.54 22.09
CA ASP A 312 -20.90 -11.43 21.59
C ASP A 312 -22.40 -11.66 21.88
N ALA A 313 -23.25 -10.81 21.31
CA ALA A 313 -24.69 -10.85 21.51
C ALA A 313 -25.44 -11.93 20.69
N ARG A 314 -24.75 -12.71 19.83
CA ARG A 314 -25.41 -13.61 18.87
C ARG A 314 -25.76 -15.00 19.42
N GLY A 315 -25.35 -15.31 20.65
CA GLY A 315 -25.73 -16.54 21.34
C GLY A 315 -24.79 -17.72 21.11
N PRO A 316 -25.25 -18.97 21.30
CA PRO A 316 -24.38 -20.16 21.34
C PRO A 316 -23.55 -20.38 20.09
N GLY A 317 -22.26 -20.74 20.28
CA GLY A 317 -21.34 -21.08 19.19
C GLY A 317 -20.47 -19.92 18.67
N THR A 318 -20.59 -18.72 19.23
CA THR A 318 -19.68 -17.59 18.92
C THR A 318 -18.58 -17.39 19.97
N PHE A 319 -18.56 -18.19 21.04
CA PHE A 319 -17.59 -18.01 22.12
C PHE A 319 -16.15 -18.22 21.66
N TRP A 320 -15.22 -17.43 22.19
CA TRP A 320 -13.78 -17.62 21.98
C TRP A 320 -13.37 -19.02 22.45
N GLN A 321 -12.50 -19.67 21.68
CA GLN A 321 -11.93 -20.97 22.03
C GLN A 321 -10.43 -20.88 21.95
N GLY A 322 -9.78 -20.78 23.10
CA GLY A 322 -8.34 -20.53 23.18
C GLY A 322 -7.96 -19.71 24.38
N GLU A 323 -6.71 -19.28 24.39
CA GLU A 323 -6.09 -18.59 25.52
C GLU A 323 -5.97 -17.10 25.26
N VAL A 324 -6.18 -16.35 26.32
CA VAL A 324 -5.85 -14.93 26.42
C VAL A 324 -4.81 -14.77 27.52
N GLY A 325 -3.61 -14.40 27.12
CA GLY A 325 -2.51 -14.10 28.04
C GLY A 325 -2.59 -12.66 28.54
N GLU A 326 -2.80 -11.71 27.63
CA GLU A 326 -2.82 -10.30 27.96
C GLU A 326 -3.75 -9.53 27.01
N LEU A 327 -4.43 -8.51 27.52
CA LEU A 327 -5.30 -7.63 26.74
C LEU A 327 -5.09 -6.17 27.18
N LEU A 328 -4.79 -5.31 26.23
CA LEU A 328 -4.67 -3.86 26.39
C LEU A 328 -5.71 -3.16 25.51
N LEU A 329 -6.43 -2.20 26.10
CA LEU A 329 -7.48 -1.42 25.45
C LEU A 329 -7.15 0.07 25.57
N PHE A 330 -7.01 0.74 24.43
CA PHE A 330 -6.77 2.18 24.35
C PHE A 330 -7.98 2.91 23.75
N ASP A 331 -8.32 4.08 24.29
CA ASP A 331 -9.38 4.96 23.78
C ASP A 331 -8.96 5.84 22.58
N ARG A 332 -7.71 5.69 22.14
CA ARG A 332 -7.13 6.39 20.99
C ARG A 332 -6.39 5.43 20.06
N ALA A 333 -6.20 5.87 18.82
CA ALA A 333 -5.26 5.23 17.91
C ALA A 333 -3.83 5.47 18.44
N LEU A 334 -3.03 4.41 18.53
CA LEU A 334 -1.61 4.52 18.86
C LEU A 334 -0.81 4.96 17.63
N ALA A 335 0.20 5.81 17.83
CA ALA A 335 1.15 6.08 16.76
C ALA A 335 1.93 4.80 16.41
N THR A 336 2.43 4.69 15.17
CA THR A 336 3.16 3.50 14.70
C THR A 336 4.30 3.08 15.62
N ASP A 337 5.13 4.04 16.03
CA ASP A 337 6.24 3.81 16.97
C ASP A 337 5.78 3.32 18.33
N GLU A 338 4.70 3.90 18.84
CA GLU A 338 4.15 3.55 20.14
C GLU A 338 3.53 2.16 20.13
N ARG A 339 2.67 1.85 19.14
CA ARG A 339 2.08 0.52 18.96
C ARG A 339 3.16 -0.55 18.93
N ALA A 340 4.19 -0.36 18.11
CA ALA A 340 5.25 -1.33 17.97
C ALA A 340 6.15 -1.43 19.22
N GLY A 341 6.31 -0.35 20.00
CA GLY A 341 6.95 -0.41 21.31
C GLY A 341 6.16 -1.25 22.31
N ILE A 342 4.83 -1.15 22.28
CA ILE A 342 3.92 -1.99 23.09
C ILE A 342 3.95 -3.45 22.64
N GLU A 343 3.95 -3.70 21.34
CA GLU A 343 4.13 -5.06 20.79
C GLU A 343 5.47 -5.66 21.21
N ALA A 344 6.56 -4.89 21.13
CA ALA A 344 7.89 -5.34 21.57
C ALA A 344 7.94 -5.63 23.08
N PHE A 345 7.24 -4.85 23.90
CA PHE A 345 7.07 -5.14 25.32
C PHE A 345 6.38 -6.48 25.54
N LEU A 346 5.24 -6.72 24.89
CA LEU A 346 4.50 -7.97 25.01
C LEU A 346 5.27 -9.17 24.46
N GLN A 347 5.93 -9.04 23.31
CA GLN A 347 6.76 -10.10 22.74
C GLN A 347 7.90 -10.48 23.69
N THR A 348 8.57 -9.49 24.28
CA THR A 348 9.62 -9.72 25.27
C THR A 348 9.06 -10.42 26.51
N LYS A 349 7.98 -9.87 27.07
CA LYS A 349 7.33 -10.40 28.28
C LYS A 349 6.85 -11.84 28.08
N TRP A 350 6.29 -12.13 26.93
CA TRP A 350 5.74 -13.43 26.53
C TRP A 350 6.73 -14.31 25.76
N GLY A 351 8.01 -13.92 25.66
CA GLY A 351 9.07 -14.73 25.04
C GLY A 351 8.72 -15.16 23.61
N LEU A 352 7.93 -14.34 22.91
CA LEU A 352 7.55 -14.57 21.53
C LEU A 352 8.69 -14.06 20.65
N ALA A 353 8.92 -14.75 19.53
CA ALA A 353 9.89 -14.25 18.56
C ALA A 353 9.42 -12.87 18.09
N ALA A 354 10.25 -11.85 18.29
CA ALA A 354 10.04 -10.57 17.61
C ALA A 354 10.00 -10.86 16.10
N PRO A 355 9.18 -10.15 15.30
CA PRO A 355 9.32 -10.20 13.84
C PRO A 355 10.78 -9.95 13.53
N GLY A 356 11.44 -10.92 12.90
CA GLY A 356 12.90 -10.96 12.84
C GLY A 356 13.41 -9.66 12.26
N ALA A 357 13.97 -8.78 13.11
CA ALA A 357 14.37 -7.40 12.82
C ALA A 357 13.83 -6.92 11.47
N GLU A 358 12.50 -6.74 11.35
CA GLU A 358 11.99 -6.11 10.15
C GLU A 358 12.52 -4.69 10.17
N THR A 359 13.53 -4.43 9.35
CA THR A 359 13.84 -3.08 8.88
C THR A 359 12.49 -2.46 8.57
N ARG A 360 12.03 -1.49 9.37
CA ARG A 360 10.85 -0.73 8.99
C ARG A 360 11.24 0.03 7.73
N THR A 361 10.82 -0.54 6.62
CA THR A 361 11.05 0.03 5.32
C THR A 361 9.77 0.73 4.91
N THR A 362 9.93 1.95 4.43
CA THR A 362 8.93 2.67 3.65
C THR A 362 8.65 2.02 2.29
N ASP A 363 9.27 0.87 1.99
CA ASP A 363 8.98 0.09 0.79
C ASP A 363 7.49 -0.20 0.61
N ALA A 364 7.04 -0.16 -0.63
CA ALA A 364 5.67 -0.52 -0.99
C ALA A 364 5.61 -2.04 -1.17
N THR A 365 4.71 -2.73 -0.46
CA THR A 365 4.66 -4.19 -0.42
C THR A 365 3.27 -4.76 -0.61
N GLN A 366 3.21 -5.99 -1.11
CA GLN A 366 1.99 -6.78 -1.23
C GLN A 366 2.30 -8.26 -1.03
N ALA A 367 1.84 -8.82 0.09
CA ALA A 367 2.10 -10.22 0.42
C ALA A 367 1.26 -11.21 -0.40
N VAL A 368 0.13 -10.76 -0.96
CA VAL A 368 -0.84 -11.63 -1.63
C VAL A 368 -0.59 -11.63 -3.14
N ALA A 369 -0.05 -12.73 -3.67
CA ALA A 369 0.42 -12.83 -5.06
C ALA A 369 -0.61 -12.46 -6.14
N TRP A 370 -1.90 -12.72 -5.92
CA TRP A 370 -2.96 -12.39 -6.88
C TRP A 370 -3.44 -10.94 -6.81
N ARG A 371 -2.93 -10.14 -5.87
CA ARG A 371 -3.21 -8.69 -5.71
C ARG A 371 -1.96 -7.84 -5.99
N GLN A 372 -0.91 -8.49 -6.49
CA GLN A 372 0.39 -7.86 -6.75
C GLN A 372 0.34 -7.21 -8.13
N PRO A 373 0.66 -5.90 -8.23
CA PRO A 373 0.83 -5.29 -9.55
C PRO A 373 1.99 -5.95 -10.28
N VAL A 374 2.06 -5.74 -11.60
CA VAL A 374 3.05 -6.40 -12.47
C VAL A 374 4.06 -5.39 -13.00
N ARG A 375 5.34 -5.66 -12.77
CA ARG A 375 6.43 -4.94 -13.44
C ARG A 375 6.59 -5.49 -14.85
N LEU A 376 6.62 -4.62 -15.83
CA LEU A 376 6.75 -4.95 -17.25
C LEU A 376 7.47 -3.82 -17.99
N THR A 377 7.93 -4.12 -19.21
CA THR A 377 8.47 -3.10 -20.10
C THR A 377 7.32 -2.45 -20.87
N ASP A 378 7.19 -1.13 -20.76
CA ASP A 378 6.25 -0.36 -21.57
C ASP A 378 6.57 -0.57 -23.05
N PRO A 379 5.60 -1.01 -23.87
CA PRO A 379 5.86 -1.38 -25.26
C PRO A 379 6.17 -0.18 -26.18
N PHE A 380 5.86 1.05 -25.75
CA PHE A 380 6.07 2.27 -26.52
C PHE A 380 7.42 2.92 -26.19
N LEU A 381 7.68 3.13 -24.90
CA LEU A 381 8.88 3.78 -24.37
C LEU A 381 10.06 2.81 -24.22
N GLY A 382 9.81 1.50 -24.16
CA GLY A 382 10.85 0.51 -23.87
C GLY A 382 11.39 0.60 -22.44
N MET A 383 10.70 1.32 -21.54
CA MET A 383 11.12 1.55 -20.16
C MET A 383 10.34 0.63 -19.20
N PRO A 384 10.93 0.18 -18.09
CA PRO A 384 10.21 -0.58 -17.08
C PRO A 384 9.16 0.28 -16.38
N VAL A 385 7.99 -0.28 -16.11
CA VAL A 385 6.84 0.35 -15.44
C VAL A 385 6.15 -0.66 -14.53
N VAL A 386 5.37 -0.20 -13.56
CA VAL A 386 4.55 -1.05 -12.69
C VAL A 386 3.08 -0.84 -13.02
N ARG A 387 2.42 -1.89 -13.52
CA ARG A 387 1.02 -1.88 -13.94
C ARG A 387 0.11 -2.45 -12.86
N PHE A 388 -0.99 -1.75 -12.61
CA PHE A 388 -2.10 -2.10 -11.75
C PHE A 388 -3.34 -2.35 -12.61
N ASP A 389 -4.04 -3.45 -12.36
CA ASP A 389 -5.16 -3.91 -13.20
C ASP A 389 -6.48 -3.18 -12.97
N GLY A 390 -6.63 -2.49 -11.84
CA GLY A 390 -7.86 -1.79 -11.45
C GLY A 390 -8.91 -2.68 -10.79
N GLU A 391 -8.63 -3.97 -10.58
CA GLU A 391 -9.55 -4.89 -9.91
C GLU A 391 -9.15 -5.10 -8.46
N ASP A 392 -7.91 -5.52 -8.19
CA ASP A 392 -7.46 -5.82 -6.83
C ASP A 392 -5.99 -5.49 -6.54
N ASP A 393 -5.24 -5.02 -7.55
CA ASP A 393 -3.84 -4.66 -7.43
C ASP A 393 -3.61 -3.44 -6.53
N PHE A 394 -2.70 -3.58 -5.56
CA PHE A 394 -2.25 -2.48 -4.71
C PHE A 394 -0.94 -2.80 -3.98
N LEU A 395 -0.24 -1.75 -3.53
CA LEU A 395 0.89 -1.86 -2.61
C LEU A 395 0.60 -1.06 -1.34
N GLU A 396 0.93 -1.61 -0.17
CA GLU A 396 0.86 -0.91 1.12
C GLU A 396 2.26 -0.48 1.57
N THR A 397 2.33 0.62 2.31
CA THR A 397 3.57 1.09 2.94
C THR A 397 3.31 1.52 4.39
N GLU A 398 4.38 1.82 5.13
CA GLU A 398 4.26 2.50 6.41
C GLU A 398 3.53 3.83 6.24
N ARG A 399 2.70 4.18 7.23
CA ARG A 399 1.89 5.38 7.18
C ARG A 399 2.76 6.63 7.08
N MET A 400 2.71 7.26 5.91
CA MET A 400 3.29 8.56 5.67
C MET A 400 2.40 9.63 6.30
N THR A 401 3.02 10.60 6.95
CA THR A 401 2.35 11.74 7.58
C THR A 401 2.98 13.04 7.10
N GLY A 402 2.24 14.14 7.18
CA GLY A 402 2.77 15.45 6.80
C GLY A 402 2.90 15.67 5.30
N ILE A 403 2.28 14.84 4.45
CA ILE A 403 2.38 14.96 2.98
C ILE A 403 1.90 16.32 2.51
N ARG A 404 2.74 17.01 1.73
CA ARG A 404 2.48 18.34 1.19
C ARG A 404 2.60 18.45 -0.33
N THR A 405 3.48 17.67 -0.95
CA THR A 405 3.61 17.60 -2.41
C THR A 405 3.80 16.16 -2.87
N VAL A 406 3.13 15.78 -3.95
CA VAL A 406 3.27 14.47 -4.60
C VAL A 406 3.46 14.66 -6.09
N PHE A 407 4.40 13.92 -6.67
CA PHE A 407 4.55 13.77 -8.12
C PHE A 407 4.29 12.32 -8.51
N TRP A 408 3.58 12.14 -9.62
CA TRP A 408 3.45 10.85 -10.30
C TRP A 408 3.89 10.99 -11.75
N VAL A 409 4.67 10.03 -12.23
CA VAL A 409 4.81 9.73 -13.65
C VAL A 409 3.92 8.54 -13.92
N LEU A 410 2.78 8.77 -14.56
CA LEU A 410 1.72 7.77 -14.69
C LEU A 410 1.11 7.74 -16.09
N HIS A 411 0.46 6.62 -16.39
CA HIS A 411 -0.31 6.41 -17.60
C HIS A 411 -1.55 5.59 -17.27
N GLN A 412 -2.72 6.02 -17.75
CA GLN A 412 -3.96 5.28 -17.52
C GLN A 412 -4.18 4.28 -18.67
N THR A 413 -4.21 2.98 -18.38
CA THR A 413 -4.19 1.93 -19.41
C THR A 413 -5.57 1.42 -19.82
N THR A 414 -6.56 1.52 -18.93
CA THR A 414 -7.95 1.18 -19.24
C THR A 414 -8.79 2.44 -19.34
N GLY A 415 -9.77 2.44 -20.26
CA GLY A 415 -10.74 3.53 -20.36
C GLY A 415 -11.32 3.78 -18.97
N PRO A 416 -11.37 5.05 -18.51
CA PRO A 416 -11.69 5.32 -17.12
C PRO A 416 -13.07 4.74 -16.86
N GLY A 417 -13.12 3.68 -16.07
CA GLY A 417 -14.38 3.11 -15.62
C GLY A 417 -15.25 4.19 -14.98
N LEU A 418 -16.50 3.83 -14.69
CA LEU A 418 -17.40 4.73 -13.97
C LEU A 418 -16.96 4.96 -12.51
N ASP A 419 -15.98 4.19 -12.04
CA ASP A 419 -15.48 4.21 -10.67
C ASP A 419 -14.21 5.07 -10.52
N ASP A 420 -14.03 5.59 -9.32
CA ASP A 420 -12.82 6.29 -8.91
C ASP A 420 -11.60 5.33 -8.90
N GLY A 421 -10.37 5.87 -8.92
CA GLY A 421 -9.14 5.07 -8.81
C GLY A 421 -8.11 5.72 -7.91
N ALA A 422 -7.53 4.99 -6.97
CA ALA A 422 -6.62 5.56 -5.98
C ALA A 422 -5.19 5.79 -6.51
N LEU A 423 -4.80 7.05 -6.70
CA LEU A 423 -3.43 7.40 -7.09
C LEU A 423 -2.46 7.30 -5.91
N LEU A 424 -2.83 7.90 -4.77
CA LEU A 424 -2.16 7.73 -3.48
C LEU A 424 -3.24 7.64 -2.43
N GLY A 425 -3.39 6.46 -1.84
CA GLY A 425 -4.51 6.14 -0.99
C GLY A 425 -4.17 6.06 0.49
N ASP A 426 -5.25 6.09 1.26
CA ASP A 426 -5.23 5.82 2.69
C ASP A 426 -6.22 4.69 2.98
N THR A 427 -5.83 3.70 3.77
CA THR A 427 -6.68 2.55 4.08
C THR A 427 -7.76 2.85 5.13
N ALA A 428 -7.70 3.99 5.80
CA ALA A 428 -8.68 4.43 6.79
C ALA A 428 -9.43 5.72 6.43
N LYS A 429 -8.86 6.53 5.55
CA LYS A 429 -9.41 7.82 5.14
C LYS A 429 -9.47 7.92 3.62
N LEU A 430 -10.07 9.00 3.13
CA LEU A 430 -10.01 9.34 1.71
C LEU A 430 -8.61 9.86 1.36
N GLY A 431 -7.99 9.26 0.34
CA GLY A 431 -6.70 9.70 -0.21
C GLY A 431 -6.83 10.66 -1.40
N VAL A 432 -5.82 10.66 -2.27
CA VAL A 432 -5.85 11.29 -3.60
C VAL A 432 -6.45 10.29 -4.59
N LEU A 433 -7.73 10.46 -4.91
CA LEU A 433 -8.47 9.55 -5.78
C LEU A 433 -8.77 10.21 -7.11
N ARG A 434 -8.35 9.59 -8.21
CA ARG A 434 -8.82 9.89 -9.56
C ARG A 434 -10.34 9.73 -9.62
N GLY A 435 -11.02 10.68 -10.26
CA GLY A 435 -12.48 10.69 -10.39
C GLY A 435 -13.01 9.81 -11.52
N SER A 436 -14.30 9.49 -11.47
CA SER A 436 -15.01 8.80 -12.55
C SER A 436 -14.79 9.45 -13.93
N GLU A 437 -14.86 8.64 -14.98
CA GLU A 437 -14.63 9.07 -16.37
C GLU A 437 -13.25 9.73 -16.64
N GLY A 438 -12.26 9.56 -15.76
CA GLY A 438 -10.88 9.99 -16.02
C GLY A 438 -10.62 11.42 -15.59
N VAL A 439 -11.56 12.03 -14.83
CA VAL A 439 -11.32 13.28 -14.13
C VAL A 439 -10.17 13.09 -13.15
N LEU A 440 -9.27 14.07 -13.07
CA LEU A 440 -8.03 13.97 -12.29
C LEU A 440 -8.28 13.68 -10.81
N LEU A 441 -9.37 14.21 -10.24
CA LEU A 441 -9.70 14.04 -8.84
C LEU A 441 -11.20 13.86 -8.61
N SER A 442 -11.57 12.88 -7.76
CA SER A 442 -12.94 12.61 -7.37
C SER A 442 -13.52 13.74 -6.54
N VAL A 443 -14.63 14.31 -7.00
CA VAL A 443 -15.35 15.39 -6.29
C VAL A 443 -15.84 14.92 -4.92
N LEU A 444 -16.33 13.68 -4.85
CA LEU A 444 -16.96 13.12 -3.66
C LEU A 444 -15.95 12.43 -2.74
N ASN A 445 -15.02 11.68 -3.31
CA ASN A 445 -14.23 10.71 -2.56
C ASN A 445 -12.75 11.09 -2.42
N ALA A 446 -12.27 12.20 -2.97
CA ALA A 446 -10.93 12.67 -2.66
C ALA A 446 -10.86 13.46 -1.35
N SER A 447 -9.70 13.42 -0.71
CA SER A 447 -9.40 14.18 0.50
C SER A 447 -9.62 15.69 0.31
N TYR A 448 -10.04 16.39 1.37
CA TYR A 448 -10.25 17.84 1.33
C TYR A 448 -8.98 18.59 0.94
N HIS A 449 -7.83 18.22 1.51
CA HIS A 449 -6.56 18.89 1.25
C HIS A 449 -6.04 18.70 -0.17
N ALA A 450 -6.39 17.58 -0.82
CA ALA A 450 -6.15 17.39 -2.24
C ALA A 450 -7.11 18.25 -3.08
N LYS A 451 -8.42 18.21 -2.83
CA LYS A 451 -9.42 18.96 -3.62
C LYS A 451 -9.17 20.46 -3.68
N GLU A 452 -8.76 21.04 -2.56
CA GLU A 452 -8.43 22.46 -2.47
C GLU A 452 -6.98 22.78 -2.87
N GLY A 453 -6.21 21.77 -3.22
CA GLY A 453 -4.79 21.85 -3.58
C GLY A 453 -4.53 22.45 -4.95
N VAL A 454 -3.24 22.57 -5.29
CA VAL A 454 -2.79 22.94 -6.62
C VAL A 454 -2.43 21.67 -7.37
N PHE A 455 -2.98 21.50 -8.57
CA PHE A 455 -2.61 20.43 -9.47
C PHE A 455 -1.96 20.97 -10.74
N ARG A 456 -0.98 20.21 -11.24
CA ARG A 456 -0.42 20.41 -12.57
C ARG A 456 -0.38 19.10 -13.34
N ILE A 457 -0.60 19.19 -14.65
CA ILE A 457 -0.35 18.09 -15.60
C ILE A 457 0.71 18.61 -16.56
N ASN A 458 1.84 17.91 -16.66
CA ASN A 458 2.97 18.28 -17.52
C ASN A 458 3.41 19.75 -17.31
N GLY A 459 3.39 20.21 -16.05
CA GLY A 459 3.76 21.58 -15.68
C GLY A 459 2.65 22.64 -15.86
N GLU A 460 1.55 22.32 -16.53
CA GLU A 460 0.41 23.24 -16.68
C GLU A 460 -0.54 23.13 -15.49
N ARG A 461 -0.89 24.26 -14.89
CA ARG A 461 -1.87 24.30 -13.80
C ARG A 461 -3.27 23.98 -14.31
N VAL A 462 -3.95 23.06 -13.64
CA VAL A 462 -5.29 22.61 -13.99
C VAL A 462 -6.25 22.67 -12.80
N ASP A 463 -7.55 22.71 -13.09
CA ASP A 463 -8.59 22.42 -12.09
C ASP A 463 -8.76 20.90 -11.97
N PRO A 464 -8.40 20.29 -10.83
CA PRO A 464 -8.40 18.83 -10.68
C PRO A 464 -9.81 18.21 -10.71
N LEU A 465 -10.87 19.00 -10.49
CA LEU A 465 -12.25 18.51 -10.46
C LEU A 465 -12.90 18.48 -11.85
N THR A 466 -12.23 19.03 -12.87
CA THR A 466 -12.76 19.11 -14.23
C THR A 466 -11.75 18.66 -15.29
N ALA A 467 -10.45 18.81 -15.04
CA ALA A 467 -9.40 18.31 -15.90
C ALA A 467 -9.39 16.78 -15.94
N ARG A 468 -9.06 16.21 -17.10
CA ARG A 468 -8.94 14.77 -17.30
C ARG A 468 -7.48 14.39 -17.44
N LEU A 469 -7.13 13.19 -16.96
CA LEU A 469 -5.84 12.61 -17.23
C LEU A 469 -5.64 12.43 -18.76
N PRO A 470 -4.43 12.70 -19.28
CA PRO A 470 -4.12 12.41 -20.67
C PRO A 470 -4.26 10.92 -20.99
N ALA A 471 -4.50 10.62 -22.27
CA ALA A 471 -4.55 9.24 -22.77
C ALA A 471 -3.17 8.57 -22.87
N GLY A 472 -2.08 9.30 -22.59
CA GLY A 472 -0.72 8.81 -22.59
C GLY A 472 -0.02 9.16 -21.28
N TRP A 473 1.30 9.01 -21.25
CA TRP A 473 2.12 9.34 -20.09
C TRP A 473 1.98 10.82 -19.68
N ALA A 474 1.90 11.04 -18.38
CA ALA A 474 1.76 12.35 -17.78
C ALA A 474 2.58 12.46 -16.49
N VAL A 475 3.16 13.64 -16.28
CA VAL A 475 3.64 14.06 -14.97
C VAL A 475 2.51 14.80 -14.28
N VAL A 476 2.02 14.25 -13.18
CA VAL A 476 0.98 14.86 -12.35
C VAL A 476 1.63 15.36 -11.07
N GLU A 477 1.39 16.63 -10.74
CA GLU A 477 1.74 17.21 -9.45
C GLU A 477 0.46 17.43 -8.64
N CYS A 478 0.49 17.06 -7.36
CA CYS A 478 -0.48 17.49 -6.35
C CYS A 478 0.26 18.20 -5.21
N ARG A 479 -0.03 19.48 -5.00
CA ARG A 479 0.37 20.22 -3.81
C ARG A 479 -0.84 20.46 -2.92
N THR A 480 -0.85 19.85 -1.74
CA THR A 480 -1.98 19.91 -0.81
C THR A 480 -2.03 21.23 -0.06
N THR A 481 -3.22 21.62 0.42
CA THR A 481 -3.39 22.82 1.27
C THR A 481 -2.94 22.61 2.72
N GLY A 482 -3.00 21.37 3.20
CA GLY A 482 -2.68 20.96 4.56
C GLY A 482 -1.90 19.63 4.60
N PRO A 483 -1.25 19.32 5.73
CA PRO A 483 -0.61 18.01 5.91
C PRO A 483 -1.63 16.89 5.69
N THR A 484 -1.28 15.94 4.84
CA THR A 484 -2.11 14.77 4.52
C THR A 484 -1.39 13.48 4.92
N GLU A 485 -2.12 12.38 4.99
CA GLU A 485 -1.62 11.06 5.35
C GLU A 485 -1.96 10.07 4.22
N ALA A 486 -1.10 9.07 4.03
CA ALA A 486 -1.31 7.99 3.08
C ALA A 486 -0.53 6.74 3.53
N ASP A 487 -1.00 5.57 3.13
CA ASP A 487 -0.36 4.28 3.44
C ASP A 487 -0.55 3.23 2.34
N ALA A 488 -1.02 3.64 1.16
CA ALA A 488 -1.22 2.74 0.03
C ALA A 488 -1.00 3.43 -1.34
N LEU A 489 -0.58 2.64 -2.32
CA LEU A 489 -0.56 2.99 -3.75
C LEU A 489 -1.52 2.07 -4.49
N GLY A 490 -2.37 2.64 -5.34
CA GLY A 490 -3.30 1.89 -6.17
C GLY A 490 -4.60 1.47 -5.50
N THR A 491 -4.78 1.64 -4.19
CA THR A 491 -6.06 1.44 -3.50
C THR A 491 -6.31 2.49 -2.43
N SER A 492 -7.56 2.67 -2.01
CA SER A 492 -7.94 3.49 -0.84
C SER A 492 -9.16 2.90 -0.17
N LEU A 493 -9.16 2.92 1.17
CA LEU A 493 -10.12 2.24 2.04
C LEU A 493 -10.14 0.72 1.78
N LEU A 494 -9.91 -0.11 2.80
CA LEU A 494 -9.92 -1.59 2.67
C LEU A 494 -11.35 -2.17 2.46
N ARG A 495 -12.13 -1.59 1.56
CA ARG A 495 -13.42 -2.10 1.07
C ARG A 495 -13.26 -2.53 -0.40
N PRO A 496 -14.20 -3.27 -1.00
CA PRO A 496 -14.28 -3.35 -2.46
C PRO A 496 -14.41 -1.90 -2.97
N GLY A 497 -13.34 -1.35 -3.52
CA GLY A 497 -13.09 0.09 -3.48
C GLY A 497 -12.14 0.53 -4.59
N PRO A 498 -11.99 1.85 -4.78
CA PRO A 498 -11.49 2.44 -6.01
C PRO A 498 -10.02 2.10 -6.28
N ASN A 499 -9.80 1.07 -7.10
CA ASN A 499 -8.47 0.61 -7.46
C ASN A 499 -7.96 1.31 -8.71
N TRP A 500 -6.67 1.60 -8.73
CA TRP A 500 -6.04 2.24 -9.87
C TRP A 500 -5.89 1.25 -11.02
N ALA A 501 -6.35 1.68 -12.20
CA ALA A 501 -6.20 0.93 -13.43
C ALA A 501 -5.24 1.71 -14.35
N GLY A 502 -3.97 1.33 -14.33
CA GLY A 502 -2.93 2.09 -14.99
C GLY A 502 -1.52 1.71 -14.56
N GLU A 503 -0.58 2.54 -14.96
CA GLU A 503 0.86 2.33 -14.79
C GLU A 503 1.46 3.49 -14.03
N PHE A 504 2.43 3.17 -13.17
CA PHE A 504 3.35 4.12 -12.57
C PHE A 504 4.77 3.80 -13.04
N ALA A 505 5.47 4.84 -13.47
CA ALA A 505 6.93 4.79 -13.66
C ALA A 505 7.66 5.37 -12.45
N GLU A 506 7.12 6.43 -11.86
CA GLU A 506 7.78 7.08 -10.72
C GLU A 506 6.75 7.74 -9.80
N VAL A 507 7.01 7.69 -8.50
CA VAL A 507 6.22 8.36 -7.46
C VAL A 507 7.17 9.03 -6.47
N LEU A 508 6.99 10.33 -6.24
CA LEU A 508 7.75 11.12 -5.27
C LEU A 508 6.79 11.77 -4.27
N VAL A 509 7.07 11.65 -2.99
CA VAL A 509 6.26 12.27 -1.92
C VAL A 509 7.15 13.12 -1.04
N TYR A 510 6.72 14.37 -0.82
CA TYR A 510 7.38 15.35 0.01
C TYR A 510 6.50 15.81 1.17
N ASP A 511 7.12 16.03 2.33
CA ASP A 511 6.48 16.59 3.54
C ASP A 511 6.42 18.13 3.56
N GLN A 512 6.91 18.78 2.50
CA GLN A 512 6.90 20.22 2.32
C GLN A 512 6.27 20.66 1.00
N PRO A 513 5.66 21.86 0.95
CA PRO A 513 5.08 22.39 -0.27
C PRO A 513 6.19 22.91 -1.20
N LEU A 514 6.31 22.32 -2.39
CA LEU A 514 7.24 22.74 -3.43
C LEU A 514 6.67 23.83 -4.37
#